data_AF-A0A401H5E0-F1
#
_entry.id   AF-A0A401H5E0-F1
#
_cell.length_a   1.000
_cell.length_b   1.000
_cell.length_c   1.000
_cell.angle_alpha   90.00
_cell.angle_beta   90.00
_cell.angle_gamma   90.00
#
_symmetry.space_group_name_H-M   'P 1'
#
loop_
_entity.id
_entity.type
_entity.pdbx_description
1 polymer ?
#
loop_
_entity_poly.entity_id
_entity_poly.type
_entity_poly.pdbx_seq_one_letter_code
_entity_poly.pdbx_strand_id
1 'polypeptide(L)'
;MQTSYLPCLPRPSHNMSVIKLITVNTVPERAKRIIGRIIEEVKDQYTIIHAANVERIDDVETTLMREQPNVLFTASMWTPEEASIIVNIARQTIPEIKTLSLPHGLQVEQGPDGVVKYIKEKLPGLVV
;
A
#
# COMPACT_ATOMS: atom_id res chain seq x y z
N MET A 1 31.31 47.11 -4.77
CA MET A 1 31.64 45.68 -4.62
C MET A 1 30.97 45.17 -3.36
N GLN A 2 29.87 44.44 -3.48
CA GLN A 2 29.39 43.53 -2.43
C GLN A 2 28.35 42.60 -3.04
N THR A 3 28.84 41.47 -3.52
CA THR A 3 28.04 40.38 -4.06
C THR A 3 27.55 39.58 -2.85
N SER A 4 26.26 39.70 -2.51
CA SER A 4 25.63 38.93 -1.46
C SER A 4 25.50 37.47 -1.92
N TYR A 5 26.36 36.61 -1.39
CA TYR A 5 26.21 35.16 -1.50
C TYR A 5 25.06 34.74 -0.57
N LEU A 6 23.88 34.51 -1.14
CA LEU A 6 22.89 33.65 -0.53
C LEU A 6 23.44 32.22 -0.55
N PRO A 7 23.50 31.49 0.58
CA PRO A 7 23.79 30.07 0.53
C PRO A 7 22.64 29.38 -0.21
N CYS A 8 22.94 28.71 -1.32
CA CYS A 8 22.01 27.74 -1.90
C CYS A 8 21.68 26.73 -0.81
N LEU A 9 20.47 26.83 -0.25
CA LEU A 9 19.89 25.75 0.52
C LEU A 9 19.95 24.49 -0.37
N PRO A 10 20.37 23.33 0.14
CA PRO A 10 20.28 22.11 -0.63
C PRO A 10 18.81 21.95 -1.02
N ARG A 11 18.53 21.93 -2.33
CA ARG A 11 17.20 21.51 -2.80
C ARG A 11 16.99 20.11 -2.22
N PRO A 12 15.86 19.81 -1.57
CA PRO A 12 15.58 18.44 -1.14
C PRO A 12 15.53 17.56 -2.39
N SER A 13 16.64 16.87 -2.65
CA SER A 13 16.83 16.01 -3.81
C SER A 13 16.32 14.61 -3.48
N HIS A 14 15.00 14.50 -3.31
CA HIS A 14 14.18 13.31 -3.54
C HIS A 14 12.72 13.68 -3.24
N ASN A 15 11.91 13.95 -4.26
CA ASN A 15 10.46 13.81 -4.12
C ASN A 15 10.18 12.31 -3.99
N MET A 16 10.34 11.74 -2.78
CA MET A 16 9.85 10.39 -2.53
C MET A 16 8.34 10.42 -2.63
N SER A 17 7.77 9.62 -3.53
CA SER A 17 6.33 9.51 -3.67
C SER A 17 5.75 8.96 -2.37
N VAL A 18 4.84 9.71 -1.77
CA VAL A 18 4.11 9.30 -0.58
C VAL A 18 2.94 8.42 -1.02
N ILE A 19 2.87 7.22 -0.46
CA ILE A 19 1.84 6.23 -0.77
C ILE A 19 0.97 6.06 0.47
N LYS A 20 -0.28 6.55 0.43
CA LYS A 20 -1.26 6.23 1.47
C LYS A 20 -1.89 4.86 1.16
N LEU A 21 -1.66 3.90 2.04
CA LEU A 21 -2.03 2.49 1.86
C LEU A 21 -3.09 2.07 2.89
N ILE A 22 -4.10 1.34 2.45
CA ILE A 22 -4.94 0.51 3.33
C ILE A 22 -4.82 -0.97 2.98
N THR A 23 -5.02 -1.83 3.98
CA THR A 23 -5.03 -3.28 3.82
C THR A 23 -6.39 -3.85 4.14
N VAL A 24 -6.84 -4.86 3.39
CA VAL A 24 -8.04 -5.64 3.72
C VAL A 24 -7.60 -7.03 4.13
N ASN A 25 -7.59 -7.30 5.44
CA ASN A 25 -7.06 -8.51 6.04
C ASN A 25 -7.79 -8.80 7.37
N THR A 26 -8.33 -10.01 7.53
CA THR A 26 -9.06 -10.40 8.75
C THR A 26 -8.12 -10.66 9.95
N VAL A 27 -6.80 -10.67 9.73
CA VAL A 27 -5.78 -10.82 10.77
C VAL A 27 -4.89 -9.57 10.80
N PRO A 28 -5.28 -8.52 11.57
CA PRO A 28 -4.58 -7.22 11.55
C PRO A 28 -3.11 -7.32 11.94
N GLU A 29 -2.77 -8.18 12.91
CA GLU A 29 -1.38 -8.34 13.35
C GLU A 29 -0.47 -8.95 12.28
N ARG A 30 -1.03 -9.77 11.40
CA ARG A 30 -0.32 -10.31 10.24
C ARG A 30 -0.11 -9.21 9.20
N ALA A 31 -1.12 -8.39 8.93
CA ALA A 31 -1.01 -7.27 8.01
C ALA A 31 0.09 -6.29 8.47
N LYS A 32 0.08 -5.86 9.74
CA LYS A 32 1.11 -4.96 10.29
C LYS A 32 2.53 -5.51 10.13
N ARG A 33 2.74 -6.81 10.36
CA ARG A 33 4.05 -7.45 10.20
C ARG A 33 4.54 -7.44 8.75
N ILE A 34 3.67 -7.79 7.81
CA ILE A 34 4.00 -7.83 6.38
C ILE A 34 4.24 -6.40 5.86
N ILE A 35 3.34 -5.47 6.17
CA ILE A 35 3.46 -4.08 5.75
C ILE A 35 4.68 -3.40 6.37
N GLY A 36 4.96 -3.63 7.66
CA GLY A 36 6.16 -3.09 8.32
C GLY A 36 7.46 -3.52 7.63
N ARG A 37 7.54 -4.77 7.19
CA ARG A 37 8.68 -5.25 6.39
C ARG A 37 8.76 -4.56 5.03
N ILE A 38 7.64 -4.37 4.36
CA ILE A 38 7.60 -3.70 3.05
C ILE A 38 8.02 -2.24 3.17
N ILE A 39 7.52 -1.52 4.19
CA ILE A 39 7.90 -0.14 4.48
C ILE A 39 9.42 -0.05 4.62
N GLU A 40 10.01 -0.93 5.42
CA GLU A 40 11.45 -0.93 5.67
C GLU A 40 12.27 -1.24 4.40
N GLU A 41 11.80 -2.17 3.56
CA GLU A 41 12.46 -2.57 2.33
C GLU A 41 12.42 -1.52 1.21
N VAL A 42 11.40 -0.66 1.20
CA VAL A 42 11.21 0.33 0.13
C VAL A 42 11.36 1.78 0.59
N LYS A 43 11.79 1.99 1.85
CA LYS A 43 11.97 3.32 2.47
C LYS A 43 12.90 4.24 1.69
N ASP A 44 13.85 3.67 0.95
CA ASP A 44 14.81 4.42 0.14
C ASP A 44 14.17 4.93 -1.18
N GLN A 45 13.00 4.42 -1.55
CA GLN A 45 12.28 4.74 -2.79
C GLN A 45 10.95 5.45 -2.56
N TYR A 46 10.19 5.02 -1.54
CA TYR A 46 8.83 5.48 -1.28
C TYR A 46 8.59 5.68 0.21
N THR A 47 7.73 6.63 0.55
CA THR A 47 7.20 6.77 1.90
C THR A 47 5.81 6.14 1.96
N ILE A 48 5.71 4.93 2.52
CA ILE A 48 4.41 4.24 2.68
C ILE A 48 3.80 4.62 4.04
N ILE A 49 2.60 5.18 3.99
CA ILE A 49 1.78 5.49 5.17
C ILE A 49 0.65 4.45 5.24
N HIS A 50 0.75 3.51 6.18
CA HIS A 50 -0.34 2.57 6.44
C HIS A 50 -1.44 3.26 7.25
N ALA A 51 -2.54 3.60 6.60
CA ALA A 51 -3.61 4.39 7.19
C ALA A 51 -4.59 3.54 8.01
N ALA A 52 -4.95 2.35 7.52
CA ALA A 52 -5.89 1.47 8.19
C ALA A 52 -5.77 0.01 7.73
N ASN A 53 -6.20 -0.91 8.59
CA ASN A 53 -6.55 -2.28 8.23
C ASN A 53 -8.07 -2.46 8.33
N VAL A 54 -8.66 -3.07 7.31
CA VAL A 54 -10.08 -3.41 7.24
C VAL A 54 -10.21 -4.93 7.36
N GLU A 55 -10.97 -5.40 8.35
CA GLU A 55 -11.14 -6.83 8.63
C GLU A 55 -12.34 -7.44 7.91
N ARG A 56 -13.29 -6.62 7.44
CA ARG A 56 -14.55 -7.04 6.82
C ARG A 56 -14.78 -6.32 5.50
N ILE A 57 -15.31 -7.02 4.49
CA ILE A 57 -15.62 -6.42 3.18
C ILE A 57 -16.61 -5.25 3.34
N ASP A 58 -17.60 -5.39 4.23
CA ASP A 58 -18.64 -4.38 4.49
C ASP A 58 -18.05 -3.02 4.93
N ASP A 59 -16.90 -3.01 5.58
CA ASP A 59 -16.27 -1.81 6.15
C ASP A 59 -15.30 -1.13 5.15
N VAL A 60 -15.09 -1.73 3.97
CA VAL A 60 -14.11 -1.26 2.97
C VAL A 60 -14.51 0.12 2.44
N GLU A 61 -15.77 0.28 2.01
CA GLU A 61 -16.27 1.54 1.44
C GLU A 61 -16.15 2.69 2.45
N THR A 62 -16.66 2.50 3.66
CA THR A 62 -16.61 3.52 4.72
C THR A 62 -15.17 3.92 5.05
N THR A 63 -14.25 2.95 5.10
CA THR A 63 -12.84 3.23 5.38
C THR A 63 -12.16 3.95 4.23
N LEU A 64 -12.47 3.59 2.97
CA LEU A 64 -11.96 4.28 1.79
C LEU A 64 -12.43 5.74 1.75
N MET A 65 -13.70 6.00 2.03
CA MET A 65 -14.23 7.36 2.07
C MET A 65 -13.53 8.22 3.12
N ARG A 66 -13.28 7.66 4.32
CA ARG A 66 -12.59 8.35 5.42
C ARG A 66 -11.11 8.59 5.14
N GLU A 67 -10.41 7.56 4.66
CA GLU A 67 -8.96 7.60 4.54
C GLU A 67 -8.47 8.15 3.20
N GLN A 68 -9.27 8.07 2.13
CA GLN A 68 -8.88 8.48 0.78
C GLN A 68 -7.47 7.97 0.38
N PRO A 69 -7.19 6.65 0.48
CA PRO A 69 -5.87 6.12 0.17
C PRO A 69 -5.60 6.09 -1.34
N ASN A 70 -4.30 6.06 -1.70
CA ASN A 70 -3.86 5.90 -3.08
C ASN A 70 -3.78 4.42 -3.48
N VAL A 71 -3.52 3.55 -2.51
CA VAL A 71 -3.30 2.11 -2.73
C VAL A 71 -4.14 1.28 -1.77
N LEU A 72 -4.74 0.20 -2.26
CA LEU A 72 -5.41 -0.83 -1.48
C LEU A 72 -4.76 -2.19 -1.73
N PHE A 73 -4.39 -2.90 -0.65
CA PHE A 73 -3.91 -4.28 -0.71
C PHE A 73 -4.95 -5.26 -0.17
N THR A 74 -5.29 -6.28 -0.95
CA THR A 74 -6.16 -7.37 -0.55
C THR A 74 -5.33 -8.58 -0.13
N ALA A 75 -5.57 -9.10 1.07
CA ALA A 75 -4.82 -10.24 1.61
C ALA A 75 -5.09 -11.55 0.86
N SER A 76 -4.14 -12.48 0.91
CA SER A 76 -4.19 -13.80 0.25
C SER A 76 -5.19 -14.80 0.88
N MET A 77 -5.91 -14.37 1.92
CA MET A 77 -6.93 -15.22 2.56
C MET A 77 -8.32 -15.05 1.97
N TRP A 78 -8.58 -13.93 1.28
CA TRP A 78 -9.82 -13.72 0.56
C TRP A 78 -9.85 -14.62 -0.68
N THR A 79 -11.01 -15.16 -1.02
CA THR A 79 -11.17 -15.89 -2.29
C THR A 79 -11.03 -14.91 -3.47
N PRO A 80 -10.80 -15.41 -4.71
CA PRO A 80 -10.77 -14.56 -5.89
C PRO A 80 -12.05 -13.73 -6.08
N GLU A 81 -13.22 -14.28 -5.72
CA GLU A 81 -14.51 -13.60 -5.78
C GLU A 81 -14.58 -12.46 -4.75
N GLU A 82 -14.22 -12.73 -3.50
CA GLU A 82 -14.18 -11.73 -2.42
C GLU A 82 -13.18 -10.60 -2.75
N ALA A 83 -12.00 -10.94 -3.27
CA ALA A 83 -11.02 -9.97 -3.71
C ALA A 83 -11.55 -9.10 -4.84
N SER A 84 -12.29 -9.68 -5.78
CA SER A 84 -12.94 -8.94 -6.88
C SER A 84 -14.01 -7.98 -6.35
N ILE A 85 -14.80 -8.39 -5.35
CA ILE A 85 -15.78 -7.52 -4.69
C ILE A 85 -15.08 -6.32 -4.03
N ILE A 86 -14.01 -6.58 -3.25
CA ILE A 86 -13.23 -5.53 -2.58
C ILE A 86 -12.66 -4.54 -3.61
N VAL A 87 -12.08 -5.04 -4.71
CA VAL A 87 -11.51 -4.20 -5.77
C VAL A 87 -12.58 -3.36 -6.46
N ASN A 88 -13.77 -3.93 -6.70
CA ASN A 88 -14.88 -3.20 -7.31
C ASN A 88 -15.37 -2.08 -6.39
N ILE A 89 -15.57 -2.36 -5.09
CA ILE A 89 -15.92 -1.33 -4.09
C ILE A 89 -14.86 -0.23 -4.09
N ALA A 90 -13.57 -0.62 -4.13
CA ALA A 90 -12.47 0.33 -4.13
C ALA A 90 -12.52 1.30 -5.31
N ARG A 91 -12.67 0.77 -6.53
CA ARG A 91 -12.73 1.57 -7.76
C ARG A 91 -14.00 2.40 -7.88
N GLN A 92 -15.11 1.93 -7.32
CA GLN A 92 -16.36 2.69 -7.27
C GLN A 92 -16.26 3.86 -6.28
N THR A 93 -15.56 3.66 -5.16
CA THR A 93 -15.39 4.70 -4.13
C THR A 93 -14.33 5.72 -4.53
N ILE A 94 -13.19 5.26 -5.07
CA ILE A 94 -12.05 6.07 -5.48
C ILE A 94 -11.60 5.60 -6.86
N PRO A 95 -12.06 6.24 -7.96
CA PRO A 95 -11.78 5.79 -9.33
C PRO A 95 -10.30 5.64 -9.67
N GLU A 96 -9.43 6.45 -9.06
CA GLU A 96 -7.99 6.47 -9.32
C GLU A 96 -7.18 5.53 -8.40
N ILE A 97 -7.85 4.79 -7.50
CA ILE A 97 -7.16 3.93 -6.53
C ILE A 97 -6.41 2.80 -7.24
N LYS A 98 -5.18 2.57 -6.81
CA LYS A 98 -4.38 1.43 -7.24
C LYS A 98 -4.66 0.25 -6.34
N THR A 99 -4.95 -0.90 -6.91
CA THR A 99 -5.33 -2.10 -6.16
C THR A 99 -4.33 -3.23 -6.41
N LEU A 100 -3.88 -3.90 -5.36
CA LEU A 100 -3.08 -5.12 -5.45
C LEU A 100 -3.77 -6.23 -4.67
N SER A 101 -4.18 -7.29 -5.37
CA SER A 101 -4.71 -8.49 -4.73
C SER A 101 -3.64 -9.55 -4.65
N LEU A 102 -3.38 -10.05 -3.44
CA LEU A 102 -2.48 -11.18 -3.25
C LEU A 102 -3.17 -12.47 -3.71
N PRO A 103 -2.48 -13.36 -4.44
CA PRO A 103 -3.02 -14.66 -4.82
C PRO A 103 -3.53 -15.44 -3.61
N HIS A 104 -4.70 -16.06 -3.76
CA HIS A 104 -5.29 -16.88 -2.69
C HIS A 104 -4.32 -17.98 -2.26
N GLY A 105 -4.13 -18.17 -0.96
CA GLY A 105 -3.22 -19.20 -0.41
C GLY A 105 -1.73 -18.84 -0.45
N LEU A 106 -1.31 -17.72 -1.07
CA LEU A 106 0.11 -17.37 -1.25
C LEU A 106 0.94 -17.44 0.04
N GLN A 107 0.38 -16.99 1.17
CA GLN A 107 1.09 -17.00 2.43
C GLN A 107 1.25 -18.41 3.01
N VAL A 108 0.31 -19.31 2.74
CA VAL A 108 0.40 -20.71 3.18
C VAL A 108 1.48 -21.42 2.38
N GLU A 109 1.56 -21.16 1.07
CA GLU A 109 2.51 -21.81 0.17
C GLU A 109 3.93 -21.27 0.31
N GLN A 110 4.09 -19.96 0.40
CA GLN A 110 5.40 -19.29 0.32
C GLN A 110 5.81 -18.57 1.61
N GLY A 111 4.97 -18.67 2.65
CA GLY A 111 5.20 -17.99 3.92
C GLY A 111 5.09 -16.46 3.84
N PRO A 112 5.43 -15.77 4.94
CA PRO A 112 5.39 -14.31 5.00
C PRO A 112 6.43 -13.66 4.07
N ASP A 113 7.59 -14.28 3.85
CA ASP A 113 8.65 -13.74 3.00
C ASP A 113 8.26 -13.77 1.52
N GLY A 114 7.57 -14.83 1.07
CA GLY A 114 7.00 -14.90 -0.28
C GLY A 114 5.99 -13.79 -0.55
N VAL A 115 5.17 -13.43 0.45
CA VAL A 115 4.22 -12.31 0.33
C VAL A 115 4.96 -10.98 0.19
N VAL A 116 5.98 -10.72 1.00
CA VAL A 116 6.78 -9.49 0.92
C VAL A 116 7.46 -9.38 -0.45
N LYS A 117 8.06 -10.47 -0.93
CA LYS A 117 8.68 -10.54 -2.26
C LYS A 117 7.68 -10.24 -3.37
N TYR A 118 6.52 -10.87 -3.34
CA TYR A 118 5.46 -10.65 -4.32
C TYR A 118 5.02 -9.18 -4.38
N ILE A 119 4.82 -8.55 -3.22
CA ILE A 119 4.45 -7.14 -3.17
C ILE A 119 5.59 -6.26 -3.72
N LYS A 120 6.84 -6.51 -3.33
CA LYS A 120 8.01 -5.77 -3.81
C LYS A 120 8.16 -5.81 -5.33
N GLU A 121 7.91 -6.96 -5.95
CA GLU A 121 7.96 -7.10 -7.41
C GLU A 121 6.83 -6.36 -8.13
N LYS A 122 5.67 -6.20 -7.48
CA LYS A 122 4.49 -5.54 -8.07
C LYS A 122 4.39 -4.05 -7.75
N LEU A 123 5.01 -3.60 -6.67
CA LEU A 123 4.90 -2.23 -6.17
C LEU A 123 5.36 -1.18 -7.20
N PRO A 124 6.49 -1.34 -7.92
CA PRO A 124 6.89 -0.39 -8.97
C PRO A 124 5.84 -0.21 -10.06
N GLY A 125 5.10 -1.28 -10.43
CA GLY A 125 4.06 -1.19 -11.45
C GLY A 125 2.77 -0.46 -10.99
N LEU A 126 2.64 -0.17 -9.70
CA LEU A 126 1.47 0.53 -9.14
C LEU A 126 1.71 2.05 -9.02
N VAL A 127 2.97 2.47 -8.89
CA VAL A 127 3.37 3.82 -8.48
C VAL A 127 4.16 4.58 -9.55
N VAL A 128 4.55 3.90 -10.63
CA VAL A 128 5.25 4.46 -11.80
C VAL A 128 4.26 4.83 -12.91
#